data_AF-A0A4R6C8N1-F1
#
_entry.id   AF-A0A4R6C8N1-F1
#
_cell.length_a   1.000
_cell.length_b   1.000
_cell.length_c   1.000
_cell.angle_alpha   90.00
_cell.angle_beta   90.00
_cell.angle_gamma   90.00
#
_symmetry.space_group_name_H-M   'P 1'
#
loop_
_entity.id
_entity.type
_entity.pdbx_description
1 polymer ?
#
loop_
_entity_poly.entity_id
_entity_poly.type
_entity_poly.pdbx_seq_one_letter_code
_entity_poly.pdbx_strand_id
1 'polypeptide(L)'
;MWYITYILVNFNTLTLHKYDIPYVYLIIGAAISFILNAVLEELFYRVWLQTRFEPLLGFIPTIFMTSFLWALWHMGIQYHTNFLLTFANVIVFHSITGIFLGLLWLKYRNIILNIVVHGLLNFPIYIVTYWLS
;
A
#
# COMPACT_ATOMS: atom_id res chain seq x y z
N MET A 1 6.82 -0.34 -2.23
CA MET A 1 6.42 -1.67 -1.74
C MET A 1 6.61 -2.76 -2.78
N TRP A 2 5.93 -2.67 -3.94
CA TRP A 2 6.24 -3.55 -5.07
C TRP A 2 7.60 -3.30 -5.69
N TYR A 3 8.38 -2.32 -5.21
CA TYR A 3 9.78 -2.18 -5.59
C TYR A 3 10.64 -3.34 -5.09
N ILE A 4 10.34 -3.93 -3.92
CA ILE A 4 11.07 -5.12 -3.42
C ILE A 4 10.67 -6.33 -4.24
N THR A 5 9.39 -6.54 -4.50
CA THR A 5 8.95 -7.59 -5.43
C THR A 5 9.41 -7.29 -6.85
N TYR A 6 9.43 -6.05 -7.33
CA TYR A 6 9.92 -5.66 -8.66
C TYR A 6 11.41 -5.86 -8.77
N ILE A 7 12.21 -5.62 -7.72
CA ILE A 7 13.62 -6.01 -7.65
C ILE A 7 13.75 -7.54 -7.69
N LEU A 8 12.92 -8.27 -6.93
CA LEU A 8 12.91 -9.74 -6.94
C LEU A 8 12.36 -10.35 -8.25
N VAL A 9 11.52 -9.61 -8.98
CA VAL A 9 10.73 -10.02 -10.16
C VAL A 9 11.23 -9.31 -11.43
N ASN A 10 12.32 -8.53 -11.38
CA ASN A 10 12.90 -7.91 -12.59
C ASN A 10 13.57 -8.98 -13.45
N PHE A 11 12.75 -9.75 -14.17
CA PHE A 11 13.15 -10.81 -15.08
C PHE A 11 14.05 -10.29 -16.21
N ASN A 12 14.08 -8.97 -16.47
CA ASN A 12 14.97 -8.37 -17.46
C ASN A 12 16.43 -8.25 -16.98
N THR A 13 16.69 -8.27 -15.65
CA THR A 13 18.07 -8.37 -15.13
C THR A 13 18.58 -9.81 -15.03
N LEU A 14 17.73 -10.82 -15.24
CA LEU A 14 18.12 -12.24 -15.23
C LEU A 14 18.73 -12.73 -16.54
N THR A 15 18.81 -11.88 -17.58
CA THR A 15 19.56 -12.22 -18.80
C THR A 15 21.08 -12.22 -18.60
N LEU A 16 21.59 -11.75 -17.45
CA LEU A 16 23.03 -11.77 -17.12
C LEU A 16 23.41 -12.66 -15.93
N HIS A 17 22.47 -13.12 -15.09
CA HIS A 17 22.75 -14.14 -14.08
C HIS A 17 21.54 -15.06 -13.88
N LYS A 18 21.75 -16.33 -14.19
CA LYS A 18 20.87 -17.48 -13.94
C LYS A 18 20.71 -17.72 -12.43
N TYR A 19 19.97 -16.85 -11.75
CA TYR A 19 19.64 -17.01 -10.33
C TYR A 19 18.24 -17.64 -10.25
N ASP A 20 18.18 -18.96 -10.14
CA ASP A 20 16.94 -19.69 -9.87
C ASP A 20 16.49 -19.38 -8.44
N ILE A 21 15.79 -18.26 -8.21
CA ILE A 21 15.20 -17.95 -6.89
C ILE A 21 14.08 -18.98 -6.64
N PRO A 22 14.19 -19.83 -5.60
CA PRO A 22 13.16 -20.80 -5.33
C PRO A 22 11.81 -20.13 -5.01
N TYR A 23 10.71 -20.69 -5.54
CA TYR A 23 9.35 -20.13 -5.37
C TYR A 23 8.96 -19.83 -3.92
N VAL A 24 9.50 -20.58 -2.96
CA VAL A 24 9.28 -20.36 -1.53
C VAL A 24 9.70 -18.94 -1.08
N TYR A 25 10.78 -18.38 -1.62
CA TYR A 25 11.22 -17.02 -1.29
C TYR A 25 10.29 -15.95 -1.85
N LEU A 26 9.73 -16.20 -3.05
CA LEU A 26 8.73 -15.30 -3.64
C LEU A 26 7.45 -15.27 -2.80
N ILE A 27 6.98 -16.44 -2.36
CA ILE A 27 5.80 -16.55 -1.49
C ILE A 27 6.04 -15.85 -0.14
N ILE A 28 7.21 -16.08 0.49
CA ILE A 28 7.57 -15.41 1.74
C ILE A 28 7.64 -13.89 1.55
N GLY A 29 8.31 -13.42 0.49
CA GLY A 29 8.41 -12.00 0.19
C GLY A 29 7.04 -11.34 -0.05
N ALA A 30 6.17 -12.02 -0.80
CA ALA A 30 4.80 -11.57 -1.03
C ALA A 30 3.98 -11.53 0.26
N ALA A 31 4.09 -12.54 1.13
CA ALA A 31 3.40 -12.58 2.42
C ALA A 31 3.87 -11.46 3.35
N ILE A 32 5.18 -11.25 3.48
CA ILE A 32 5.75 -10.15 4.29
C ILE A 32 5.29 -8.80 3.74
N SER A 33 5.35 -8.62 2.42
CA SER A 33 4.87 -7.40 1.77
C SER A 33 3.38 -7.15 2.06
N PHE A 34 2.54 -8.18 1.93
CA PHE A 34 1.11 -8.07 2.24
C PHE A 34 0.86 -7.72 3.71
N ILE A 35 1.57 -8.35 4.65
CA ILE A 35 1.45 -8.05 6.07
C ILE A 35 1.84 -6.60 6.37
N LEU A 36 2.99 -6.16 5.86
CA LEU A 36 3.47 -4.80 6.10
C LEU A 36 2.57 -3.75 5.43
N ASN A 37 2.06 -4.02 4.23
CA ASN A 37 1.34 -3.03 3.42
C ASN A 37 -0.15 -2.97 3.75
N ALA A 38 -0.82 -4.12 3.84
CA ALA A 38 -2.27 -4.16 4.02
C ALA A 38 -2.65 -4.32 5.49
N VAL A 39 -1.97 -5.22 6.23
CA VAL A 39 -2.38 -5.55 7.60
C VAL A 39 -1.96 -4.47 8.60
N LEU A 40 -0.66 -4.15 8.64
CA LEU A 40 -0.14 -3.17 9.59
C LEU A 40 -0.65 -1.76 9.32
N GLU A 41 -0.71 -1.35 8.05
CA GLU A 41 -1.19 0.00 7.71
C GLU A 41 -2.67 0.17 8.10
N GLU A 42 -3.54 -0.81 7.84
CA GLU A 42 -4.95 -0.68 8.22
C GLU A 42 -5.16 -0.76 9.74
N LEU A 43 -4.38 -1.58 10.46
CA LEU A 43 -4.37 -1.59 11.93
C LEU A 43 -3.97 -0.23 12.49
N PHE A 44 -2.90 0.35 11.97
CA PHE A 44 -2.37 1.61 12.47
C PHE A 44 -3.27 2.79 12.09
N TYR A 45 -3.57 2.98 10.81
CA TYR A 45 -4.26 4.17 10.32
C TYR A 45 -5.77 4.14 10.57
N ARG A 46 -6.44 2.98 10.44
CA ARG A 46 -7.90 2.90 10.66
C ARG A 46 -8.25 2.56 12.08
N VAL A 47 -7.75 1.42 12.57
CA VAL A 47 -8.20 0.88 13.85
C VAL A 47 -7.68 1.71 15.00
N TRP A 48 -6.41 2.09 14.98
CA TRP A 48 -5.81 2.88 16.05
C TRP A 48 -5.95 4.40 15.83
N LEU A 49 -5.39 4.94 14.76
CA LEU A 49 -5.26 6.38 14.57
C LEU A 49 -6.62 7.04 14.31
N GLN A 50 -7.36 6.58 13.30
CA GLN A 50 -8.65 7.18 12.94
C GLN A 50 -9.65 7.09 14.10
N THR A 51 -9.84 5.94 14.74
CA THR A 51 -10.79 5.84 15.88
C THR A 51 -10.44 6.72 17.08
N ARG A 52 -9.15 7.01 17.31
CA ARG A 52 -8.71 7.88 18.42
C ARG A 52 -8.96 9.36 18.15
N PHE A 53 -8.85 9.77 16.89
CA PHE A 53 -9.06 11.16 16.49
C PHE A 53 -10.51 11.49 16.15
N GLU A 54 -11.34 10.49 15.82
CA GLU A 54 -12.76 10.67 15.52
C GLU A 54 -13.53 11.41 16.64
N PRO A 55 -13.32 11.13 17.95
CA PRO A 55 -13.94 11.88 19.04
C PRO A 55 -13.46 13.33 19.18
N LEU A 56 -12.26 13.66 18.67
CA LEU A 56 -11.65 14.98 18.83
C LEU A 56 -11.98 15.92 17.66
N LEU A 57 -12.06 15.39 16.45
CA LEU A 57 -12.19 16.18 15.21
C LEU A 57 -13.47 15.88 14.43
N GLY A 58 -14.22 14.84 14.81
CA GLY A 58 -15.34 14.30 14.05
C GLY A 58 -14.90 13.37 12.91
N PHE A 59 -15.86 12.63 12.34
CA PHE A 59 -15.54 11.55 11.40
C PHE A 59 -14.82 12.01 10.13
N ILE A 60 -15.36 13.03 9.44
CA ILE A 60 -14.84 13.47 8.14
C ILE A 60 -13.45 14.09 8.27
N PRO A 61 -13.19 15.07 9.18
CA PRO A 61 -11.87 15.66 9.31
C PRO A 61 -10.79 14.63 9.69
N THR A 62 -11.13 13.66 10.53
CA THR A 62 -10.19 12.59 10.88
C THR A 62 -9.83 11.71 9.69
N ILE A 63 -10.80 11.37 8.82
CA ILE A 63 -10.51 10.60 7.59
C ILE A 63 -9.51 11.36 6.72
N PHE A 64 -9.75 12.64 6.45
CA PHE A 64 -8.82 13.44 5.64
C PHE A 64 -7.43 13.52 6.29
N MET A 65 -7.36 13.78 7.59
CA MET A 65 -6.08 13.88 8.30
C MET A 65 -5.28 12.56 8.27
N THR A 66 -5.93 11.45 8.61
CA THR A 66 -5.26 10.13 8.62
C THR A 66 -4.86 9.66 7.23
N SER A 67 -5.64 9.99 6.20
CA SER A 67 -5.31 9.71 4.80
C SER A 67 -4.12 10.53 4.32
N PHE A 68 -4.05 11.80 4.73
CA PHE A 68 -2.93 12.68 4.41
C PHE A 68 -1.64 12.22 5.11
N LEU A 69 -1.70 11.85 6.39
CA LEU A 69 -0.55 11.28 7.11
C LEU A 69 -0.06 9.97 6.49
N TRP A 70 -0.98 9.14 5.99
CA TRP A 70 -0.65 7.92 5.26
C TRP A 70 0.04 8.22 3.91
N ALA A 71 -0.42 9.23 3.18
CA ALA A 71 0.25 9.68 1.97
C ALA A 71 1.65 10.25 2.26
N LEU A 72 1.83 11.02 3.33
CA LEU A 72 3.15 11.53 3.72
C LEU A 72 4.13 10.40 4.08
N TRP A 73 3.67 9.34 4.74
CA TRP A 73 4.48 8.15 4.97
C TRP A 73 5.00 7.54 3.65
N HIS A 74 4.12 7.46 2.65
CA HIS A 74 4.46 6.97 1.32
C HIS A 74 5.48 7.85 0.62
N MET A 75 5.50 9.16 0.91
CA MET A 75 6.54 10.05 0.40
C MET A 75 7.93 9.65 0.87
N GLY A 76 8.08 9.30 2.16
CA GLY A 76 9.38 8.94 2.73
C GLY A 76 9.97 7.66 2.13
N ILE A 77 9.12 6.70 1.77
CA ILE A 77 9.55 5.38 1.26
C ILE A 77 9.53 5.27 -0.28
N GLN A 78 8.86 6.19 -0.98
CA GLN A 78 8.73 6.20 -2.46
C GLN A 78 9.42 7.43 -3.09
N TYR A 79 10.21 8.18 -2.32
CA TYR A 79 10.93 9.32 -2.84
C TYR A 79 11.91 8.94 -3.96
N HIS A 80 11.84 9.69 -5.06
CA HIS A 80 12.76 9.60 -6.19
C HIS A 80 13.49 10.94 -6.39
N THR A 81 14.12 11.15 -7.55
CA THR A 81 15.00 12.30 -7.82
C THR A 81 14.31 13.67 -7.82
N ASN A 82 12.98 13.73 -8.04
CA ASN A 82 12.21 14.97 -8.07
C ASN A 82 11.18 15.01 -6.94
N PHE A 83 11.41 15.90 -5.98
CA PHE A 83 10.54 16.09 -4.82
C PHE A 83 9.11 16.50 -5.20
N LEU A 84 8.97 17.48 -6.10
CA LEU A 84 7.66 18.03 -6.45
C LEU A 84 6.79 17.01 -7.20
N LEU A 85 7.41 16.26 -8.13
CA LEU A 85 6.73 15.20 -8.86
C LEU A 85 6.34 14.04 -7.93
N THR A 86 7.24 13.64 -7.02
CA THR A 86 6.95 12.62 -6.01
C THR A 86 5.79 13.07 -5.12
N PHE A 87 5.84 14.30 -4.60
CA PHE A 87 4.82 14.88 -3.75
C PHE A 87 3.45 14.88 -4.44
N ALA A 88 3.38 15.36 -5.68
CA ALA A 88 2.15 15.40 -6.44
C ALA A 88 1.57 14.00 -6.68
N ASN A 89 2.40 13.04 -7.06
CA ASN A 89 1.97 11.67 -7.32
C ASN A 89 1.46 10.98 -6.05
N VAL A 90 2.28 11.00 -5.00
CA VAL A 90 2.01 10.36 -3.71
C VAL A 90 0.77 10.96 -3.06
N ILE A 91 0.62 12.29 -3.04
CA ILE A 91 -0.55 12.92 -2.44
C ILE A 91 -1.82 12.56 -3.20
N VAL A 92 -1.82 12.68 -4.53
CA VAL A 92 -3.04 12.41 -5.29
C VAL A 92 -3.44 10.94 -5.14
N PHE A 93 -2.51 10.02 -5.36
CA PHE A 93 -2.85 8.60 -5.39
C PHE A 93 -3.14 8.02 -4.00
N HIS A 94 -2.25 8.28 -3.03
CA HIS A 94 -2.39 7.72 -1.69
C HIS A 94 -3.41 8.47 -0.84
N SER A 95 -3.60 9.79 -1.00
CA SER A 95 -4.66 10.45 -0.23
C SER A 95 -6.05 10.01 -0.68
N ILE A 96 -6.28 9.85 -2.00
CA ILE A 96 -7.57 9.37 -2.52
C ILE A 96 -7.84 7.94 -2.04
N THR A 97 -6.85 7.06 -2.15
CA THR A 97 -6.96 5.68 -1.67
C THR A 97 -7.18 5.62 -0.15
N GLY A 98 -6.47 6.45 0.60
CA GLY A 98 -6.63 6.57 2.05
C GLY A 98 -8.03 7.04 2.44
N ILE A 99 -8.59 8.03 1.73
CA ILE A 99 -9.94 8.54 1.98
C ILE A 99 -10.96 7.43 1.71
N PHE A 100 -10.81 6.70 0.60
CA PHE A 100 -11.68 5.58 0.27
C PHE A 100 -11.66 4.50 1.38
N LEU A 101 -10.49 4.08 1.84
CA LEU A 101 -10.35 3.10 2.93
C LEU A 101 -10.85 3.65 4.28
N GLY A 102 -10.67 4.93 4.54
CA GLY A 102 -11.20 5.61 5.73
C GLY A 102 -12.73 5.67 5.76
N LEU A 103 -13.36 5.90 4.60
CA LEU A 103 -14.81 5.81 4.43
C LEU A 103 -15.31 4.36 4.55
N LEU A 104 -14.56 3.39 4.03
CA LEU A 104 -14.87 1.97 4.14
C LEU A 104 -14.85 1.53 5.61
N TRP A 105 -13.85 1.97 6.37
CA TRP A 105 -13.79 1.80 7.82
C TRP A 105 -14.98 2.47 8.52
N LEU A 106 -15.29 3.72 8.19
CA LEU A 106 -16.42 4.45 8.80
C LEU A 106 -17.75 3.72 8.61
N LYS A 107 -17.98 3.19 7.40
CA LYS A 107 -19.24 2.52 7.05
C LYS A 107 -19.39 1.14 7.68
N TYR A 108 -18.33 0.32 7.66
CA TYR A 108 -18.45 -1.11 8.01
C TYR A 108 -17.76 -1.50 9.30
N ARG A 109 -16.80 -0.71 9.80
CA ARG A 109 -15.95 -1.03 10.97
C ARG A 109 -15.38 -2.46 10.92
N ASN A 110 -15.11 -2.94 9.70
CA ASN A 110 -14.63 -4.29 9.44
C ASN A 110 -13.20 -4.24 8.92
N ILE A 111 -12.27 -4.66 9.78
CA ILE A 111 -10.84 -4.64 9.44
C ILE A 111 -10.48 -5.64 8.34
N ILE A 112 -11.12 -6.81 8.30
CA ILE A 112 -10.83 -7.84 7.30
C ILE A 112 -11.22 -7.32 5.91
N LEU A 113 -12.37 -6.64 5.81
CA LEU A 113 -12.81 -6.00 4.56
C LEU A 113 -11.77 -4.96 4.09
N ASN A 114 -11.31 -4.09 4.98
CA ASN A 114 -10.28 -3.10 4.65
C ASN A 114 -8.97 -3.77 4.20
N ILE A 115 -8.48 -4.78 4.92
CA ILE A 115 -7.25 -5.49 4.58
C ILE A 115 -7.35 -6.15 3.19
N VAL A 116 -8.47 -6.82 2.90
CA VAL A 116 -8.68 -7.48 1.60
C VAL A 116 -8.73 -6.44 0.49
N VAL A 117 -9.53 -5.38 0.65
CA VAL A 117 -9.65 -4.32 -0.37
C VAL A 117 -8.32 -3.60 -0.57
N HIS A 118 -7.62 -3.25 0.51
CA HIS A 118 -6.33 -2.59 0.44
C HIS A 118 -5.27 -3.50 -0.23
N GLY A 119 -5.25 -4.79 0.11
CA GLY A 119 -4.38 -5.77 -0.53
C GLY A 119 -4.65 -5.93 -2.02
N LEU A 120 -5.92 -5.94 -2.44
CA LEU A 120 -6.31 -6.01 -3.85
C LEU A 120 -5.92 -4.75 -4.63
N LEU A 121 -6.10 -3.57 -4.03
CA LEU A 121 -5.68 -2.30 -4.66
C LEU A 121 -4.16 -2.24 -4.89
N ASN A 122 -3.39 -2.85 -4.00
CA ASN A 122 -1.96 -2.96 -4.17
C ASN A 122 -1.56 -4.15 -5.05
N PHE A 123 -2.45 -5.07 -5.42
CA PHE A 123 -2.05 -6.26 -6.16
C PHE A 123 -1.53 -5.92 -7.57
N PRO A 124 -0.34 -6.39 -7.98
CA PRO A 124 0.31 -6.02 -9.23
C PRO A 124 -0.35 -6.79 -10.37
N ILE A 125 -1.42 -6.22 -10.92
CA ILE A 125 -2.14 -6.85 -12.05
C ILE A 125 -1.21 -7.15 -13.23
N TYR A 126 -0.13 -6.37 -13.39
CA TYR A 126 0.89 -6.55 -14.43
C TYR A 126 1.60 -7.90 -14.35
N ILE A 127 1.77 -8.48 -13.16
CA ILE A 127 2.38 -9.80 -13.01
C ILE A 127 1.46 -10.83 -13.66
N VAL A 128 0.16 -10.74 -13.45
CA VAL A 128 -0.82 -11.70 -14.01
C VAL A 128 -0.95 -11.54 -15.52
N THR A 129 -1.00 -10.31 -16.04
CA THR A 129 -1.23 -10.08 -17.47
C THR A 129 -0.03 -10.44 -18.34
N TYR A 130 1.20 -10.36 -17.80
CA TYR A 130 2.41 -10.77 -18.53
C TYR A 130 2.48 -12.28 -18.81
N TRP A 131 1.86 -13.12 -17.97
CA TRP A 131 1.78 -14.57 -18.21
C TRP A 131 0.71 -14.97 -19.24
N LEU A 132 -0.14 -14.02 -19.68
CA LEU A 132 -1.23 -14.26 -20.62
C LEU A 132 -0.97 -13.72 -22.04
N SER A 133 0.19 -13.07 -22.26
CA SER A 133 0.67 -12.54 -23.55
C SER A 133 1.85 -13.34 -24.08
#